data_AF-A0A5J9TWL9-F1
#
_entry.id   AF-A0A5J9TWL9-F1
#
_cell.length_a   1.000
_cell.length_b   1.000
_cell.length_c   1.000
_cell.angle_alpha   90.00
_cell.angle_beta   90.00
_cell.angle_gamma   90.00
#
_symmetry.space_group_name_H-M   'P 1'
#
loop_
_entity.id
_entity.type
_entity.pdbx_description
1 polymer ?
#
loop_
_entity_poly.entity_id
_entity_poly.type
_entity_poly.pdbx_seq_one_letter_code
_entity_poly.pdbx_strand_id
1 'polypeptide(L)'
;MHYVNLSTASGSPGLLTLGRLDRESRPGIIRAYVDKELVTENASRQNERWKELKIRIRKQLQTVELPPSSYDTAWVSMVPVRSSDQTPRFPQCIEWILQNQQEDGSWALKRWNVGRENIRKGLQFIGRNFCIAMNEQIVAPIGFNITFPGLLSLAVGMGLEIPIRQTDIEAILHLQKLEWKRQDADNTYGRKAYMAYVAEGLGDLVDWNEVMRFQRKNGSLFNSPSTTASALIHRYSDQTLQYLTLVVNKSGGAVPAVYPINLHCQLSMVDTLEKIGISQYFSSEINSILDMAYRCWLQKDEELIMDTSTCAMAFRLLRMNGYDVSSDDLSHVAEASTFHDSLQGYLDDTKTVLELYKASKVSLSENDVILDNIGYWSGNLLKDKMCSKAMDDALKFPFYATLERLEHKRNIEHFDTRGSLILKTEYSPYGASRDMHALAVEVFSFSQSIYQDELRHLDRYS
;
A
#
# COMPACT_ATOMS: atom_id res chain seq x y z
N MET A 1 17.27 -52.21 -8.41
CA MET A 1 18.13 -52.32 -9.60
C MET A 1 19.17 -51.21 -9.48
N HIS A 2 20.31 -51.48 -8.81
CA HIS A 2 21.62 -51.79 -9.42
C HIS A 2 22.13 -50.63 -10.30
N TYR A 3 23.27 -49.98 -10.03
CA TYR A 3 24.58 -50.62 -9.82
C TYR A 3 25.51 -49.88 -8.85
N VAL A 4 26.19 -50.69 -8.05
CA VAL A 4 27.47 -50.45 -7.36
C VAL A 4 28.59 -50.57 -8.40
N ASN A 5 29.67 -49.81 -8.24
CA ASN A 5 30.95 -50.19 -8.83
C ASN A 5 32.06 -50.10 -7.76
N LEU A 6 32.59 -51.28 -7.42
CA LEU A 6 33.80 -51.53 -6.65
C LEU A 6 34.83 -52.07 -7.64
N SER A 7 36.05 -51.53 -7.63
CA SER A 7 37.22 -52.26 -8.10
C SER A 7 38.44 -51.92 -7.25
N THR A 8 38.94 -52.97 -6.61
CA THR A 8 40.12 -53.12 -5.75
C THR A 8 41.39 -53.47 -6.54
N ALA A 9 42.57 -53.05 -6.06
CA ALA A 9 43.85 -53.80 -6.07
C ALA A 9 44.92 -52.93 -5.35
N SER A 10 45.30 -53.17 -4.08
CA SER A 10 46.19 -54.21 -3.51
C SER A 10 47.70 -54.02 -3.82
N GLY A 11 48.46 -53.64 -2.79
CA GLY A 11 49.93 -53.72 -2.72
C GLY A 11 50.44 -53.33 -1.32
N SER A 12 50.85 -54.32 -0.52
CA SER A 12 51.48 -54.21 0.82
C SER A 12 53.02 -54.35 0.72
N PRO A 13 53.80 -54.38 1.83
CA PRO A 13 53.94 -53.44 2.94
C PRO A 13 55.42 -52.99 3.14
N GLY A 14 55.64 -51.81 3.72
CA GLY A 14 56.97 -51.35 4.15
C GLY A 14 56.92 -50.82 5.59
N LEU A 15 57.41 -51.63 6.53
CA LEU A 15 57.48 -51.34 7.96
C LEU A 15 58.83 -50.66 8.27
N LEU A 16 58.84 -49.39 8.67
CA LEU A 16 59.94 -48.80 9.44
C LEU A 16 59.44 -47.68 10.37
N THR A 17 59.32 -48.06 11.65
CA THR A 17 59.75 -47.34 12.86
C THR A 17 59.40 -45.86 13.08
N LEU A 18 58.44 -45.67 13.99
CA LEU A 18 58.49 -44.82 15.19
C LEU A 18 59.46 -43.62 15.18
N GLY A 19 58.93 -42.43 14.88
CA GLY A 19 59.38 -41.15 15.40
C GLY A 19 58.23 -40.46 16.10
N ARG A 20 58.25 -40.42 17.44
CA ARG A 20 57.32 -39.66 18.28
C ARG A 20 57.40 -38.18 17.90
N LEU A 21 56.30 -37.62 17.44
CA LEU A 21 55.98 -36.20 17.59
C LEU A 21 54.71 -36.12 18.41
N ASP A 22 54.85 -35.71 19.67
CA ASP A 22 53.75 -35.37 20.57
C ASP A 22 52.85 -34.31 19.89
N ARG A 23 51.69 -34.75 19.41
CA ARG A 23 50.53 -33.91 19.14
C ARG A 23 49.51 -34.12 20.25
N GLU A 24 49.70 -33.45 21.38
CA GLU A 24 48.56 -33.08 22.22
C GLU A 24 47.98 -31.75 21.73
N SER A 25 47.25 -31.79 20.62
CA SER A 25 46.30 -30.72 20.34
C SER A 25 45.08 -30.93 21.24
N ARG A 26 45.06 -30.23 22.38
CA ARG A 26 43.98 -30.25 23.37
C ARG A 26 42.61 -30.08 22.67
N PRO A 27 41.65 -31.00 22.85
CA PRO A 27 40.30 -30.90 22.24
C PRO A 27 39.59 -29.58 22.54
N GLY A 28 39.88 -28.95 23.68
CA GLY A 28 39.31 -27.67 24.08
C GLY A 28 39.85 -26.44 23.32
N ILE A 29 41.08 -26.48 22.80
CA ILE A 29 41.65 -25.34 22.05
C ILE A 29 41.10 -25.33 20.62
N ILE A 30 41.01 -26.50 19.97
CA ILE A 30 40.40 -26.60 18.64
C ILE A 30 38.92 -26.24 18.70
N ARG A 31 38.18 -26.70 19.72
CA ARG A 31 36.76 -26.35 19.91
C ARG A 31 36.55 -24.86 20.16
N ALA A 32 37.36 -24.23 21.02
CA ALA A 32 37.29 -22.79 21.26
C ALA A 32 37.71 -21.93 20.05
N TYR A 33 38.65 -22.41 19.23
CA TYR A 33 39.04 -21.74 17.98
C TYR A 33 37.98 -21.88 16.90
N VAL A 34 37.42 -23.07 16.72
CA VAL A 34 36.32 -23.33 15.78
C VAL A 34 35.06 -22.55 16.19
N ASP A 35 34.75 -22.50 17.49
CA ASP A 35 33.65 -21.68 18.01
C ASP A 35 33.93 -20.17 17.80
N LYS A 36 35.18 -19.71 17.95
CA LYS A 36 35.55 -18.31 17.63
C LYS A 36 35.45 -17.99 16.14
N GLU A 37 35.95 -18.87 15.28
CA GLU A 37 35.90 -18.71 13.82
C GLU A 37 34.47 -18.73 13.31
N LEU A 38 33.63 -19.66 13.79
CA LEU A 38 32.20 -19.72 13.49
C LEU A 38 31.45 -18.48 13.99
N VAL A 39 31.80 -17.96 15.17
CA VAL A 39 31.23 -16.70 15.69
C VAL A 39 31.66 -15.51 14.83
N THR A 40 32.91 -15.44 14.38
CA THR A 40 33.38 -14.38 13.48
C THR A 40 32.81 -14.47 12.06
N GLU A 41 32.63 -15.68 11.52
CA GLU A 41 31.98 -15.91 10.22
C GLU A 41 30.48 -15.61 10.26
N ASN A 42 29.80 -15.97 11.36
CA ASN A 42 28.39 -15.62 11.54
C ASN A 42 28.22 -14.11 11.73
N ALA A 43 29.11 -13.44 12.48
CA ALA A 43 29.09 -12.00 12.63
C ALA A 43 29.38 -11.26 11.30
N SER A 44 30.30 -11.78 10.46
CA SER A 44 30.58 -11.19 9.15
C SER A 44 29.42 -11.38 8.17
N ARG A 45 28.82 -12.57 8.11
CA ARG A 45 27.63 -12.85 7.28
C ARG A 45 26.41 -12.02 7.70
N GLN A 46 26.18 -11.88 9.01
CA GLN A 46 25.11 -11.04 9.53
C GLN A 46 25.31 -9.57 9.15
N ASN A 47 26.54 -9.06 9.22
CA ASN A 47 26.86 -7.69 8.85
C ASN A 47 26.66 -7.43 7.34
N GLU A 48 27.03 -8.37 6.47
CA GLU A 48 26.77 -8.24 5.02
C GLU A 48 25.27 -8.26 4.70
N ARG A 49 24.50 -9.17 5.33
CA ARG A 49 23.05 -9.20 5.17
C ARG A 49 22.39 -7.88 5.60
N TRP A 50 22.83 -7.30 6.72
CA TRP A 50 22.34 -6.00 7.19
C TRP A 50 22.64 -4.87 6.20
N LYS A 51 23.84 -4.87 5.60
CA LYS A 51 24.20 -3.88 4.57
C LYS A 51 23.27 -4.00 3.38
N GLU A 52 23.02 -5.21 2.87
CA GLU A 52 22.12 -5.43 1.74
C GLU A 52 20.69 -4.99 2.04
N LEU A 53 20.14 -5.37 3.19
CA LEU A 53 18.80 -4.94 3.64
C LEU A 53 18.70 -3.42 3.70
N LYS A 54 19.69 -2.75 4.32
CA LYS A 54 19.74 -1.29 4.40
C LYS A 54 19.80 -0.62 3.03
N ILE A 55 20.55 -1.18 2.08
CA ILE A 55 20.63 -0.65 0.70
C ILE A 55 19.25 -0.74 0.01
N ARG A 56 18.57 -1.87 0.12
CA ARG A 56 17.23 -2.05 -0.49
C ARG A 56 16.19 -1.11 0.12
N ILE A 57 16.17 -0.98 1.45
CA ILE A 57 15.28 -0.06 2.16
C ILE A 57 15.56 1.39 1.75
N ARG A 58 16.83 1.81 1.66
CA ARG A 58 17.19 3.17 1.20
C ARG A 58 16.70 3.47 -0.21
N LYS A 59 16.87 2.52 -1.14
CA LYS A 59 16.39 2.68 -2.52
C LYS A 59 14.88 2.94 -2.55
N GLN A 60 14.11 2.24 -1.73
CA GLN A 60 12.66 2.38 -1.66
C GLN A 60 12.22 3.68 -0.98
N LEU A 61 12.96 4.17 0.03
CA LEU A 61 12.70 5.49 0.63
C LEU A 61 12.87 6.63 -0.38
N GLN A 62 13.76 6.48 -1.36
CA GLN A 62 14.03 7.48 -2.38
C GLN A 62 13.07 7.39 -3.57
N THR A 63 12.69 6.18 -3.99
CA THR A 63 11.83 5.95 -5.16
C THR A 63 10.69 5.01 -4.81
N VAL A 64 9.47 5.55 -4.78
CA VAL A 64 8.25 4.78 -4.61
C VAL A 64 7.82 4.22 -5.97
N GLU A 65 7.93 2.90 -6.12
CA GLU A 65 7.38 2.16 -7.26
C GLU A 65 6.01 1.59 -6.86
N LEU A 66 4.98 1.92 -7.65
CA LEU A 66 3.62 1.45 -7.40
C LEU A 66 3.34 0.23 -8.29
N PRO A 67 2.69 -0.81 -7.75
CA PRO A 67 2.28 -1.93 -8.58
C PRO A 67 1.22 -1.48 -9.59
N PRO A 68 1.18 -2.09 -10.78
CA PRO A 68 0.17 -1.78 -11.78
C PRO A 68 -1.21 -2.23 -11.34
N SER A 69 -2.23 -1.44 -11.69
CA SER A 69 -3.64 -1.78 -11.56
C SER A 69 -4.17 -2.20 -12.93
N SER A 70 -4.55 -3.46 -13.07
CA SER A 70 -5.14 -3.97 -14.31
C SER A 70 -6.48 -3.29 -14.63
N TYR A 71 -7.27 -2.94 -13.60
CA TYR A 71 -8.52 -2.19 -13.73
C TYR A 71 -8.30 -0.80 -14.33
N ASP A 72 -7.40 -0.01 -13.74
CA ASP A 72 -7.12 1.34 -14.22
C ASP A 72 -6.41 1.32 -15.58
N THR A 73 -5.52 0.35 -15.80
CA THR A 73 -4.87 0.16 -17.11
C THR A 73 -5.90 -0.18 -18.19
N ALA A 74 -6.92 -0.98 -17.88
CA ALA A 74 -8.01 -1.26 -18.81
C ALA A 74 -8.79 0.02 -19.14
N TRP A 75 -9.15 0.84 -18.16
CA TRP A 75 -9.81 2.13 -18.40
C TRP A 75 -8.98 3.09 -19.25
N VAL A 76 -7.69 3.26 -18.94
CA VAL A 76 -6.78 4.11 -19.73
C VAL A 76 -6.64 3.58 -21.16
N SER A 77 -6.62 2.25 -21.33
CA SER A 77 -6.58 1.64 -22.66
C SER A 77 -7.80 1.97 -23.52
N MET A 78 -8.95 2.35 -22.93
CA MET A 78 -10.17 2.68 -23.67
C MET A 78 -10.19 4.09 -24.26
N VAL A 79 -9.25 4.96 -23.89
CA VAL A 79 -9.18 6.35 -24.37
C VAL A 79 -8.87 6.36 -25.88
N PRO A 80 -9.75 6.90 -26.73
CA PRO A 80 -9.47 7.05 -28.16
C PRO A 80 -8.59 8.26 -28.45
N VAL A 81 -7.95 8.27 -29.61
CA VAL A 81 -7.34 9.49 -30.15
C VAL A 81 -8.47 10.46 -30.52
N ARG A 82 -8.32 11.76 -30.25
CA ARG A 82 -9.36 12.78 -30.51
C ARG A 82 -9.90 12.79 -31.95
N SER A 83 -9.09 12.37 -32.93
CA SER A 83 -9.47 12.32 -34.34
C SER A 83 -10.11 10.99 -34.78
N SER A 84 -10.13 9.95 -33.94
CA SER A 84 -10.63 8.62 -34.30
C SER A 84 -11.04 7.82 -33.07
N ASP A 85 -12.31 7.43 -33.00
CA ASP A 85 -12.85 6.54 -31.97
C ASP A 85 -12.35 5.09 -32.08
N GLN A 86 -11.74 4.74 -33.22
CA GLN A 86 -11.25 3.39 -33.52
C GLN A 86 -9.75 3.22 -33.20
N THR A 87 -9.06 4.30 -32.83
CA THR A 87 -7.62 4.26 -32.56
C THR A 87 -7.35 4.51 -31.08
N PRO A 88 -6.67 3.60 -30.37
CA PRO A 88 -6.31 3.83 -28.97
C PRO A 88 -5.27 4.93 -28.83
N ARG A 89 -5.46 5.82 -27.85
CA ARG A 89 -4.48 6.85 -27.50
C ARG A 89 -3.24 6.27 -26.84
N PHE A 90 -3.40 5.17 -26.09
CA PHE A 90 -2.35 4.52 -25.31
C PHE A 90 -2.23 3.03 -25.67
N PRO A 91 -1.72 2.68 -26.87
CA PRO A 91 -1.61 1.29 -27.31
C PRO A 91 -0.76 0.41 -26.38
N GLN A 92 0.23 0.98 -25.69
CA GLN A 92 1.06 0.28 -24.72
C GLN A 92 0.27 -0.30 -23.53
N CYS A 93 -0.85 0.32 -23.15
CA CYS A 93 -1.73 -0.23 -22.11
C CYS A 93 -2.42 -1.51 -22.59
N ILE A 94 -2.80 -1.56 -23.86
CA ILE A 94 -3.40 -2.75 -24.48
C ILE A 94 -2.38 -3.88 -24.52
N GLU A 95 -1.17 -3.58 -24.98
CA GLU A 95 -0.07 -4.54 -25.04
C GLU A 95 0.23 -5.15 -23.67
N TRP A 96 0.30 -4.32 -22.62
CA TRP A 96 0.52 -4.80 -21.26
C TRP A 96 -0.58 -5.76 -20.81
N ILE A 97 -1.85 -5.44 -21.02
CA ILE A 97 -2.97 -6.32 -20.60
C ILE A 97 -2.92 -7.67 -21.35
N LEU A 98 -2.59 -7.67 -22.63
CA LEU A 98 -2.48 -8.91 -23.42
C LEU A 98 -1.36 -9.82 -22.93
N GLN A 99 -0.24 -9.24 -22.48
CA GLN A 99 0.94 -9.96 -22.01
C GLN A 99 0.84 -10.42 -20.55
N ASN A 100 -0.01 -9.79 -19.74
CA ASN A 100 -0.06 -9.99 -18.29
C ASN A 100 -1.36 -10.66 -17.80
N GLN A 101 -2.19 -11.24 -18.67
CA GLN A 101 -3.35 -12.04 -18.22
C GLN A 101 -2.89 -13.22 -17.35
N GLN A 102 -3.46 -13.38 -16.15
CA GLN A 102 -3.19 -14.56 -15.32
C GLN A 102 -3.60 -15.86 -16.01
N GLU A 103 -2.99 -16.96 -15.57
CA GLU A 103 -3.29 -18.32 -16.05
C GLU A 103 -4.77 -18.70 -15.88
N ASP A 104 -5.43 -18.17 -14.83
CA ASP A 104 -6.84 -18.41 -14.53
C ASP A 104 -7.83 -17.60 -15.40
N GLY A 105 -7.33 -16.61 -16.14
CA GLY A 105 -8.10 -15.77 -17.05
C GLY A 105 -8.60 -14.43 -16.50
N SER A 106 -8.30 -14.06 -15.25
CA SER A 106 -8.93 -12.93 -14.52
C SER A 106 -8.95 -11.52 -15.14
N TRP A 107 -8.28 -11.24 -16.27
CA TRP A 107 -8.31 -9.95 -16.97
C TRP A 107 -8.64 -10.09 -18.47
N ALA A 108 -9.41 -9.17 -19.09
CA ALA A 108 -9.84 -9.27 -20.49
C ALA A 108 -10.02 -7.92 -21.21
N LEU A 109 -9.99 -7.94 -22.55
CA LEU A 109 -10.10 -6.77 -23.44
C LEU A 109 -11.05 -7.01 -24.61
N LYS A 110 -12.11 -6.21 -24.80
CA LYS A 110 -12.99 -6.32 -26.00
C LYS A 110 -12.95 -5.12 -26.94
N ARG A 111 -12.80 -3.90 -26.40
CA ARG A 111 -13.01 -2.64 -27.14
C ARG A 111 -12.25 -2.53 -28.47
N TRP A 112 -11.01 -3.03 -28.52
CA TRP A 112 -10.12 -2.91 -29.69
C TRP A 112 -10.11 -4.13 -30.61
N ASN A 113 -11.02 -5.09 -30.40
CA ASN A 113 -11.11 -6.34 -31.16
C ASN A 113 -9.80 -7.16 -31.23
N VAL A 114 -8.98 -7.09 -30.18
CA VAL A 114 -7.75 -7.87 -30.00
C VAL A 114 -7.90 -8.88 -28.86
N GLY A 115 -7.03 -9.90 -28.79
CA GLY A 115 -6.98 -10.80 -27.64
C GLY A 115 -8.18 -11.74 -27.47
N ARG A 116 -8.71 -12.32 -28.57
CA ARG A 116 -9.89 -13.22 -28.53
C ARG A 116 -9.81 -14.33 -27.47
N GLU A 117 -8.64 -14.94 -27.32
CA GLU A 117 -8.43 -15.98 -26.32
C GLU A 117 -8.43 -15.41 -24.89
N ASN A 118 -7.83 -14.23 -24.68
CA ASN A 118 -7.88 -13.55 -23.39
C ASN A 118 -9.33 -13.21 -23.00
N ILE A 119 -10.14 -12.70 -23.93
CA ILE A 119 -11.58 -12.44 -23.72
C ILE A 119 -12.30 -13.70 -23.28
N ARG A 120 -12.11 -14.80 -24.02
CA ARG A 120 -12.75 -16.09 -23.75
C ARG A 120 -12.43 -16.58 -22.33
N LYS A 121 -11.16 -16.54 -21.94
CA LYS A 121 -10.71 -16.91 -20.60
C LYS A 121 -11.30 -16.00 -19.51
N GLY A 122 -11.31 -14.69 -19.73
CA GLY A 122 -11.87 -13.73 -18.76
C GLY A 122 -13.38 -13.86 -18.57
N LEU A 123 -14.14 -14.08 -19.64
CA LEU A 123 -15.58 -14.35 -19.52
C LEU A 123 -15.84 -15.64 -18.71
N GLN A 124 -15.05 -16.69 -18.95
CA GLN A 124 -15.14 -17.92 -18.15
C GLN A 124 -14.81 -17.70 -16.68
N PHE A 125 -13.78 -16.91 -16.39
CA PHE A 125 -13.42 -16.54 -15.02
C PHE A 125 -14.56 -15.79 -14.31
N ILE A 126 -15.14 -14.78 -14.99
CA ILE A 126 -16.27 -13.99 -14.46
C ILE A 126 -17.45 -14.91 -14.13
N GLY A 127 -17.86 -15.78 -15.07
CA GLY A 127 -18.99 -16.70 -14.84
C GLY A 127 -18.76 -17.67 -13.68
N ARG A 128 -17.53 -18.22 -13.55
CA ARG A 128 -17.18 -19.15 -12.47
C ARG A 128 -17.18 -18.49 -11.09
N ASN A 129 -16.76 -17.22 -11.01
CA ASN A 129 -16.54 -16.52 -9.74
C ASN A 129 -17.67 -15.55 -9.37
N PHE A 130 -18.70 -15.40 -10.22
CA PHE A 130 -19.77 -14.42 -9.99
C PHE A 130 -20.48 -14.60 -8.63
N CYS A 131 -20.80 -15.85 -8.24
CA CYS A 131 -21.44 -16.11 -6.95
C CYS A 131 -20.55 -15.73 -5.75
N ILE A 132 -19.23 -15.84 -5.90
CA ILE A 132 -18.26 -15.42 -4.88
C ILE A 132 -18.24 -13.90 -4.81
N ALA A 133 -18.20 -13.22 -5.96
CA ALA A 133 -18.20 -11.76 -6.01
C ALA A 133 -19.46 -11.13 -5.38
N MET A 134 -20.60 -11.82 -5.43
CA MET A 134 -21.87 -11.36 -4.85
C MET A 134 -22.06 -11.76 -3.38
N ASN A 135 -21.07 -12.38 -2.74
CA ASN A 135 -21.13 -12.73 -1.33
C ASN A 135 -20.85 -11.50 -0.45
N GLU A 136 -21.86 -11.01 0.26
CA GLU A 136 -21.77 -9.86 1.17
C GLU A 136 -20.78 -10.04 2.33
N GLN A 137 -20.35 -11.26 2.62
CA GLN A 137 -19.32 -11.53 3.64
C GLN A 137 -17.90 -11.24 3.16
N ILE A 138 -17.70 -11.08 1.84
CA ILE A 138 -16.41 -10.76 1.26
C ILE A 138 -16.29 -9.24 1.15
N VAL A 139 -15.20 -8.70 1.69
CA VAL A 139 -14.90 -7.27 1.59
C VAL A 139 -14.70 -6.92 0.11
N ALA A 140 -15.61 -6.12 -0.43
CA ALA A 140 -15.55 -5.64 -1.80
C ALA A 140 -14.62 -4.42 -1.92
N PRO A 141 -13.99 -4.19 -3.08
CA PRO A 141 -13.28 -2.94 -3.35
C PRO A 141 -14.20 -1.72 -3.23
N ILE A 142 -13.60 -0.57 -3.00
CA ILE A 142 -14.33 0.68 -2.87
C ILE A 142 -15.10 0.99 -4.15
N GLY A 143 -16.40 1.23 -4.02
CA GLY A 143 -17.29 1.56 -5.14
C GLY A 143 -17.64 0.36 -6.03
N PHE A 144 -17.37 -0.87 -5.61
CA PHE A 144 -17.67 -2.09 -6.39
C PHE A 144 -19.17 -2.20 -6.73
N ASN A 145 -20.05 -1.89 -5.79
CA ASN A 145 -21.50 -1.84 -5.96
C ASN A 145 -21.98 -0.86 -7.05
N ILE A 146 -21.14 0.12 -7.41
CA ILE A 146 -21.42 1.08 -8.49
C ILE A 146 -20.66 0.71 -9.76
N THR A 147 -19.36 0.44 -9.65
CA THR A 147 -18.48 0.22 -10.81
C THR A 147 -18.74 -1.12 -11.50
N PHE A 148 -18.93 -2.20 -10.76
CA PHE A 148 -19.14 -3.53 -11.35
C PHE A 148 -20.43 -3.64 -12.19
N PRO A 149 -21.62 -3.20 -11.72
CA PRO A 149 -22.81 -3.15 -12.56
C PRO A 149 -22.64 -2.27 -13.80
N GLY A 150 -21.94 -1.14 -13.68
CA GLY A 150 -21.59 -0.26 -14.80
C GLY A 150 -20.79 -0.97 -15.88
N LEU A 151 -19.76 -1.72 -15.47
CA LEU A 151 -18.95 -2.54 -16.37
C LEU A 151 -19.76 -3.66 -17.02
N LEU A 152 -20.69 -4.29 -16.31
CA LEU A 152 -21.61 -5.28 -16.89
C LEU A 152 -22.47 -4.65 -17.98
N SER A 153 -23.04 -3.46 -17.72
CA SER A 153 -23.81 -2.71 -18.71
C SER A 153 -22.97 -2.37 -19.94
N LEU A 154 -21.74 -1.91 -19.72
CA LEU A 154 -20.79 -1.59 -20.78
C LEU A 154 -20.46 -2.83 -21.63
N ALA A 155 -20.19 -3.96 -20.99
CA ALA A 155 -19.89 -5.23 -21.66
C ALA A 155 -21.06 -5.74 -22.51
N VAL A 156 -22.28 -5.71 -21.96
CA VAL A 156 -23.52 -6.05 -22.69
C VAL A 156 -23.73 -5.09 -23.88
N GLY A 157 -23.53 -3.78 -23.67
CA GLY A 157 -23.61 -2.77 -24.73
C GLY A 157 -22.58 -2.97 -25.84
N MET A 158 -21.42 -3.56 -25.53
CA MET A 158 -20.39 -3.97 -26.51
C MET A 158 -20.68 -5.32 -27.18
N GLY A 159 -21.83 -5.96 -26.89
CA GLY A 159 -22.21 -7.25 -27.45
C GLY A 159 -21.42 -8.44 -26.89
N LEU A 160 -20.92 -8.35 -25.66
CA LEU A 160 -20.31 -9.49 -24.98
C LEU A 160 -21.39 -10.40 -24.37
N GLU A 161 -21.29 -11.69 -24.64
CA GLU A 161 -22.08 -12.72 -23.96
C GLU A 161 -21.39 -13.08 -22.64
N ILE A 162 -21.89 -12.54 -21.54
CA ILE A 162 -21.36 -12.82 -20.21
C ILE A 162 -22.04 -14.08 -19.67
N PRO A 163 -21.29 -15.11 -19.23
CA PRO A 163 -21.85 -16.37 -18.75
C PRO A 163 -22.43 -16.25 -17.33
N ILE A 164 -23.38 -15.34 -17.15
CA ILE A 164 -24.16 -15.07 -15.94
C ILE A 164 -25.64 -15.08 -16.35
N ARG A 165 -26.55 -15.46 -15.44
CA ARG A 165 -27.98 -15.45 -15.76
C ARG A 165 -28.44 -14.01 -15.96
N GLN A 166 -29.27 -13.78 -16.98
CA GLN A 166 -29.82 -12.46 -17.28
C GLN A 166 -30.56 -11.85 -16.08
N THR A 167 -31.27 -12.67 -15.29
CA THR A 167 -31.97 -12.24 -14.06
C THR A 167 -31.02 -11.69 -13.01
N ASP A 168 -29.80 -12.23 -12.92
CA ASP A 168 -28.81 -11.80 -11.92
C ASP A 168 -28.17 -10.47 -12.34
N ILE A 169 -27.93 -10.29 -13.65
CA ILE A 169 -27.48 -9.02 -14.23
C ILE A 169 -28.55 -7.94 -13.97
N GLU A 170 -29.81 -8.24 -14.27
CA GLU A 170 -30.93 -7.31 -14.06
C GLU A 170 -31.10 -6.93 -12.58
N ALA A 171 -30.94 -7.89 -11.67
CA ALA A 171 -31.01 -7.64 -10.23
C ALA A 171 -29.91 -6.67 -9.76
N ILE A 172 -28.67 -6.86 -10.20
CA ILE A 172 -27.54 -6.00 -9.81
C ILE A 172 -27.70 -4.59 -10.41
N LEU A 173 -28.12 -4.48 -11.67
CA LEU A 173 -28.41 -3.18 -12.29
C LEU A 173 -29.55 -2.44 -11.61
N HIS A 174 -30.56 -3.18 -11.13
CA HIS A 174 -31.64 -2.61 -10.34
C HIS A 174 -31.14 -2.08 -8.99
N LEU A 175 -30.27 -2.83 -8.31
CA LEU A 175 -29.64 -2.38 -7.05
C LEU A 175 -28.79 -1.12 -7.26
N GLN A 176 -27.97 -1.06 -8.30
CA GLN A 176 -27.19 0.13 -8.66
C GLN A 176 -28.10 1.36 -8.87
N LYS A 177 -29.22 1.20 -9.59
CA LYS A 177 -30.20 2.26 -9.82
C LYS A 177 -30.91 2.69 -8.53
N LEU A 178 -31.18 1.76 -7.62
CA LEU A 178 -31.77 2.08 -6.31
C LEU A 178 -30.79 2.84 -5.43
N GLU A 179 -29.52 2.42 -5.41
CA GLU A 179 -28.45 3.15 -4.74
C GLU A 179 -28.38 4.56 -5.31
N TRP A 180 -28.23 4.72 -6.63
CA TRP A 180 -28.24 6.02 -7.29
C TRP A 180 -29.45 6.89 -6.91
N LYS A 181 -30.67 6.36 -6.97
CA LYS A 181 -31.90 7.13 -6.66
C LYS A 181 -32.03 7.52 -5.19
N ARG A 182 -31.65 6.63 -4.26
CA ARG A 182 -31.60 6.97 -2.83
C ARG A 182 -30.60 8.09 -2.57
N GLN A 183 -29.61 8.19 -3.45
CA GLN A 183 -28.44 9.01 -3.32
C GLN A 183 -28.53 10.37 -4.04
N ASP A 184 -29.47 10.53 -4.98
CA ASP A 184 -29.79 11.78 -5.70
C ASP A 184 -30.52 12.81 -4.81
N ALA A 185 -31.17 12.35 -3.74
CA ALA A 185 -31.84 13.22 -2.76
C ALA A 185 -30.88 13.97 -1.84
N ASP A 186 -29.60 13.56 -1.79
CA ASP A 186 -28.56 14.13 -0.93
C ASP A 186 -27.59 14.98 -1.77
N ASN A 187 -27.48 16.26 -1.43
CA ASN A 187 -26.73 17.25 -2.20
C ASN A 187 -25.43 17.69 -1.50
N THR A 188 -24.94 16.93 -0.51
CA THR A 188 -23.73 17.29 0.24
C THR A 188 -22.46 17.25 -0.62
N TYR A 189 -21.36 17.84 -0.14
CA TYR A 189 -20.10 17.90 -0.89
C TYR A 189 -19.47 16.51 -1.02
N GLY A 190 -19.33 15.78 0.09
CA GLY A 190 -18.75 14.45 0.14
C GLY A 190 -19.50 13.45 -0.73
N ARG A 191 -20.83 13.60 -0.82
CA ARG A 191 -21.69 12.84 -1.72
C ARG A 191 -21.26 13.01 -3.18
N LYS A 192 -21.16 14.26 -3.63
CA LYS A 192 -20.75 14.60 -4.99
C LYS A 192 -19.33 14.15 -5.28
N ALA A 193 -18.44 14.30 -4.31
CA ALA A 193 -17.05 13.83 -4.41
C ALA A 193 -17.01 12.31 -4.60
N TYR A 194 -17.79 11.55 -3.82
CA TYR A 194 -17.88 10.10 -3.94
C TYR A 194 -18.45 9.65 -5.30
N MET A 195 -19.55 10.26 -5.76
CA MET A 195 -20.10 9.97 -7.09
C MET A 195 -19.11 10.31 -8.22
N ALA A 196 -18.40 11.42 -8.12
CA ALA A 196 -17.35 11.78 -9.06
C ALA A 196 -16.17 10.79 -9.02
N TYR A 197 -15.81 10.28 -7.84
CA TYR A 197 -14.74 9.29 -7.67
C TYR A 197 -15.04 7.97 -8.38
N VAL A 198 -16.30 7.52 -8.39
CA VAL A 198 -16.76 6.28 -9.03
C VAL A 198 -17.44 6.50 -10.39
N ALA A 199 -17.31 7.69 -10.97
CA ALA A 199 -18.04 8.12 -12.17
C ALA A 199 -17.82 7.22 -13.39
N GLU A 200 -16.68 6.53 -13.47
CA GLU A 200 -16.43 5.57 -14.56
C GLU A 200 -17.40 4.39 -14.54
N GLY A 201 -17.95 4.04 -13.37
CA GLY A 201 -19.00 3.05 -13.21
C GLY A 201 -20.39 3.50 -13.62
N LEU A 202 -20.58 4.80 -13.83
CA LEU A 202 -21.89 5.41 -14.08
C LEU A 202 -22.03 5.88 -15.53
N GLY A 203 -20.92 6.19 -16.20
CA GLY A 203 -20.90 6.51 -17.64
C GLY A 203 -21.83 7.69 -17.98
N ASP A 204 -22.84 7.44 -18.80
CA ASP A 204 -23.80 8.47 -19.24
C ASP A 204 -24.83 8.87 -18.16
N LEU A 205 -24.83 8.21 -17.00
CA LEU A 205 -25.75 8.53 -15.89
C LEU A 205 -25.33 9.77 -15.08
N VAL A 206 -24.08 10.23 -15.23
CA VAL A 206 -23.54 11.39 -14.50
C VAL A 206 -23.37 12.61 -15.39
N ASP A 207 -23.54 13.81 -14.82
CA ASP A 207 -23.13 15.04 -15.47
C ASP A 207 -21.61 15.23 -15.35
N TRP A 208 -20.90 14.98 -16.44
CA TRP A 208 -19.45 15.14 -16.50
C TRP A 208 -18.98 16.59 -16.29
N ASN A 209 -19.84 17.59 -16.43
CA ASN A 209 -19.49 18.97 -16.05
C ASN A 209 -19.36 19.12 -14.53
N GLU A 210 -20.26 18.49 -13.76
CA GLU A 210 -20.19 18.47 -12.30
C GLU A 210 -19.02 17.61 -11.81
N VAL A 211 -18.76 16.46 -12.44
CA VAL A 211 -17.59 15.61 -12.12
C VAL A 211 -16.28 16.39 -12.29
N MET A 212 -16.15 17.17 -13.36
CA MET A 212 -14.94 17.94 -13.65
C MET A 212 -14.66 19.05 -12.62
N ARG A 213 -15.59 19.38 -11.72
CA ARG A 213 -15.35 20.31 -10.61
C ARG A 213 -14.36 19.77 -9.57
N PHE A 214 -14.11 18.46 -9.58
CA PHE A 214 -13.15 17.78 -8.71
C PHE A 214 -11.76 17.58 -9.35
N GLN A 215 -11.52 18.18 -10.53
CA GLN A 215 -10.22 18.10 -11.19
C GLN A 215 -9.16 18.81 -10.34
N ARG A 216 -8.04 18.13 -10.08
CA ARG A 216 -6.86 18.68 -9.39
C ARG A 216 -5.99 19.48 -10.34
N LYS A 217 -5.07 20.29 -9.82
CA LYS A 217 -4.08 21.05 -10.60
C LYS A 217 -3.22 20.18 -11.50
N ASN A 218 -2.96 18.94 -11.08
CA ASN A 218 -2.19 17.97 -11.87
C ASN A 218 -2.97 17.41 -13.10
N GLY A 219 -4.26 17.78 -13.25
CA GLY A 219 -5.14 17.35 -14.34
C GLY A 219 -5.96 16.09 -14.06
N SER A 220 -5.67 15.38 -12.98
CA SER A 220 -6.41 14.19 -12.57
C SER A 220 -7.74 14.49 -11.90
N LEU A 221 -8.61 13.49 -11.85
CA LEU A 221 -9.69 13.40 -10.88
C LEU A 221 -9.24 12.45 -9.77
N PHE A 222 -9.12 12.97 -8.55
CA PHE A 222 -8.76 12.21 -7.33
C PHE A 222 -7.47 11.36 -7.46
N ASN A 223 -6.52 11.75 -8.30
CA ASN A 223 -5.34 10.94 -8.63
C ASN A 223 -5.67 9.54 -9.18
N SER A 224 -6.90 9.31 -9.65
CA SER A 224 -7.41 8.02 -10.13
C SER A 224 -7.30 7.95 -11.66
N PRO A 225 -6.42 7.11 -12.24
CA PRO A 225 -6.30 7.01 -13.69
C PRO A 225 -7.58 6.51 -14.37
N SER A 226 -8.33 5.59 -13.76
CA SER A 226 -9.62 5.12 -14.29
C SER A 226 -10.66 6.24 -14.41
N THR A 227 -10.89 7.01 -13.33
CA THR A 227 -11.83 8.14 -13.33
C THR A 227 -11.39 9.20 -14.33
N THR A 228 -10.09 9.49 -14.36
CA THR A 228 -9.52 10.49 -15.26
C THR A 228 -9.62 10.07 -16.72
N ALA A 229 -9.43 8.78 -17.04
CA ALA A 229 -9.63 8.23 -18.37
C ALA A 229 -11.10 8.30 -18.82
N SER A 230 -12.02 7.93 -17.94
CA SER A 230 -13.46 8.05 -18.23
C SER A 230 -13.86 9.51 -18.47
N ALA A 231 -13.37 10.44 -17.64
CA ALA A 231 -13.61 11.87 -17.86
C ALA A 231 -13.08 12.35 -19.20
N LEU A 232 -11.88 11.91 -19.62
CA LEU A 232 -11.34 12.28 -20.93
C LEU A 232 -12.19 11.76 -22.10
N ILE A 233 -12.76 10.56 -21.96
CA ILE A 233 -13.64 9.94 -22.97
C ILE A 233 -14.94 10.74 -23.13
N HIS A 234 -15.57 11.14 -22.03
CA HIS A 234 -16.85 11.85 -22.07
C HIS A 234 -16.71 13.37 -22.23
N ARG A 235 -15.65 13.97 -21.70
CA ARG A 235 -15.40 15.41 -21.74
C ARG A 235 -13.90 15.69 -21.91
N TYR A 236 -13.51 15.92 -23.16
CA TYR A 236 -12.11 16.15 -23.50
C TYR A 236 -11.53 17.38 -22.77
N SER A 237 -10.37 17.19 -22.11
CA SER A 237 -9.59 18.23 -21.44
C SER A 237 -8.10 17.98 -21.66
N ASP A 238 -7.36 19.03 -22.05
CA ASP A 238 -5.92 18.92 -22.28
C ASP A 238 -5.15 18.59 -21.00
N GLN A 239 -5.61 19.09 -19.85
CA GLN A 239 -4.99 18.79 -18.55
C GLN A 239 -5.18 17.31 -18.16
N THR A 240 -6.37 16.77 -18.39
CA THR A 240 -6.70 15.35 -18.18
C THR A 240 -5.84 14.46 -19.08
N LEU A 241 -5.67 14.84 -20.36
CA LEU A 241 -4.79 14.13 -21.28
C LEU A 241 -3.32 14.20 -20.88
N GLN A 242 -2.85 15.37 -20.43
CA GLN A 242 -1.48 15.56 -19.95
C GLN A 242 -1.18 14.66 -18.75
N TYR A 243 -2.10 14.60 -17.78
CA TYR A 243 -1.99 13.69 -16.64
C TYR A 243 -1.86 12.24 -17.10
N LEU A 244 -2.79 11.73 -17.92
CA LEU A 244 -2.74 10.33 -18.36
C LEU A 244 -1.49 10.01 -19.16
N THR A 245 -1.06 10.93 -20.04
CA THR A 245 0.20 10.78 -20.79
C THR A 245 1.40 10.67 -19.85
N LEU A 246 1.46 11.49 -18.80
CA LEU A 246 2.51 11.43 -17.79
C LEU A 246 2.52 10.06 -17.09
N VAL A 247 1.37 9.60 -16.59
CA VAL A 247 1.27 8.34 -15.83
C VAL A 247 1.62 7.14 -16.69
N VAL A 248 1.10 7.09 -17.93
CA VAL A 248 1.40 6.00 -18.86
C VAL A 248 2.88 5.94 -19.20
N ASN A 249 3.51 7.08 -19.49
CA ASN A 249 4.93 7.14 -19.82
C ASN A 249 5.81 6.72 -18.64
N LYS A 250 5.46 7.14 -17.41
CA LYS A 250 6.22 6.78 -16.22
C LYS A 250 6.10 5.29 -15.87
N SER A 251 4.96 4.68 -16.18
CA SER A 251 4.65 3.29 -15.78
C SER A 251 4.87 2.27 -16.91
N GLY A 252 5.40 2.69 -18.07
CA GLY A 252 5.66 1.80 -19.20
C GLY A 252 4.40 1.13 -19.77
N GLY A 253 3.23 1.77 -19.67
CA GLY A 253 1.95 1.22 -20.12
C GLY A 253 1.08 0.59 -19.03
N ALA A 254 1.61 0.29 -17.85
CA ALA A 254 0.89 -0.36 -16.77
C ALA A 254 0.61 0.62 -15.62
N VAL A 255 -0.50 1.34 -15.67
CA VAL A 255 -0.75 2.43 -14.71
C VAL A 255 -1.17 1.90 -13.33
N PRO A 256 -0.79 2.58 -12.23
CA PRO A 256 -1.26 2.21 -10.89
C PRO A 256 -2.72 2.62 -10.66
N ALA A 257 -3.27 2.23 -9.51
CA ALA A 257 -4.63 2.62 -9.10
C ALA A 257 -4.74 4.10 -8.67
N VAL A 258 -3.61 4.68 -8.25
CA VAL A 258 -3.53 6.05 -7.76
C VAL A 258 -2.16 6.64 -8.12
N TYR A 259 -2.13 7.87 -8.62
CA TYR A 259 -0.89 8.60 -8.89
C TYR A 259 -1.10 10.12 -8.91
N PRO A 260 -0.23 10.93 -8.27
CA PRO A 260 0.89 10.53 -7.41
C PRO A 260 0.42 10.08 -6.01
N ILE A 261 1.25 9.31 -5.30
CA ILE A 261 1.08 8.98 -3.87
C ILE A 261 2.43 8.96 -3.11
N ASN A 262 3.47 9.54 -3.71
CA ASN A 262 4.85 9.41 -3.21
C ASN A 262 4.99 9.89 -1.75
N LEU A 263 4.41 11.04 -1.43
CA LEU A 263 4.53 11.63 -0.09
C LEU A 263 3.88 10.75 0.98
N HIS A 264 2.64 10.30 0.76
CA HIS A 264 1.95 9.37 1.68
C HIS A 264 2.76 8.09 1.90
N CYS A 265 3.24 7.46 0.81
CA CYS A 265 4.04 6.24 0.91
C CYS A 265 5.34 6.46 1.68
N GLN A 266 6.06 7.55 1.41
CA GLN A 266 7.29 7.88 2.11
C GLN A 266 7.06 8.17 3.59
N LEU A 267 6.03 8.97 3.94
CA LEU A 267 5.67 9.22 5.34
C LEU A 267 5.25 7.93 6.06
N SER A 268 4.49 7.06 5.39
CA SER A 268 4.13 5.75 5.95
C SER A 268 5.36 4.87 6.19
N MET A 269 6.37 4.94 5.32
CA MET A 269 7.64 4.24 5.52
C MET A 269 8.42 4.82 6.70
N VAL A 270 8.47 6.15 6.86
CA VAL A 270 9.08 6.80 8.03
C VAL A 270 8.41 6.32 9.32
N ASP A 271 7.07 6.42 9.39
CA ASP A 271 6.27 5.97 10.53
C ASP A 271 6.51 4.48 10.85
N THR A 272 6.66 3.65 9.82
CA THR A 272 6.96 2.22 9.97
C THR A 272 8.36 1.99 10.54
N LEU A 273 9.38 2.69 10.04
CA LEU A 273 10.76 2.57 10.50
C LEU A 273 10.93 3.01 11.96
N GLU A 274 10.23 4.07 12.36
CA GLU A 274 10.16 4.53 13.76
C GLU A 274 9.50 3.46 14.64
N LYS A 275 8.30 2.98 14.25
CA LYS A 275 7.54 1.99 15.03
C LYS A 275 8.25 0.67 15.28
N ILE A 276 9.12 0.23 14.37
CA ILE A 276 9.88 -1.03 14.52
C ILE A 276 11.30 -0.81 15.04
N GLY A 277 11.69 0.43 15.37
CA GLY A 277 12.94 0.74 16.07
C GLY A 277 14.21 0.64 15.23
N ILE A 278 14.11 0.92 13.92
CA ILE A 278 15.27 0.90 13.00
C ILE A 278 15.51 2.22 12.27
N SER A 279 14.77 3.28 12.61
CA SER A 279 14.86 4.61 12.00
C SER A 279 16.28 5.22 12.04
N GLN A 280 17.06 4.94 13.08
CA GLN A 280 18.43 5.42 13.27
C GLN A 280 19.40 5.01 12.15
N TYR A 281 19.09 3.96 11.37
CA TYR A 281 19.91 3.57 10.23
C TYR A 281 19.62 4.36 8.94
N PHE A 282 18.55 5.16 8.95
CA PHE A 282 17.99 5.85 7.79
C PHE A 282 17.76 7.35 8.05
N SER A 283 18.45 7.94 9.04
CA SER A 283 18.21 9.33 9.45
C SER A 283 18.37 10.35 8.31
N SER A 284 19.32 10.12 7.39
CA SER A 284 19.52 11.00 6.23
C SER A 284 18.29 10.99 5.30
N GLU A 285 17.80 9.79 4.98
CA GLU A 285 16.63 9.60 4.14
C GLU A 285 15.35 10.13 4.81
N ILE A 286 15.18 9.84 6.11
CA ILE A 286 14.05 10.33 6.92
C ILE A 286 14.02 11.85 6.93
N ASN A 287 15.15 12.51 7.24
CA ASN A 287 15.23 13.97 7.26
C ASN A 287 14.90 14.57 5.89
N SER A 288 15.40 13.97 4.80
CA SER A 288 15.07 14.42 3.44
C SER A 288 13.56 14.32 3.13
N ILE A 289 12.89 13.27 3.62
CA ILE A 289 11.44 13.08 3.43
C ILE A 289 10.66 14.11 4.26
N LEU A 290 11.03 14.31 5.53
CA LEU A 290 10.39 15.29 6.40
C LEU A 290 10.60 16.72 5.91
N ASP A 291 11.79 17.07 5.42
CA ASP A 291 12.05 18.38 4.80
C ASP A 291 11.18 18.62 3.56
N MET A 292 10.97 17.58 2.75
CA MET A 292 10.05 17.66 1.61
C MET A 292 8.60 17.85 2.08
N ALA A 293 8.16 17.05 3.06
CA ALA A 293 6.82 17.17 3.64
C ALA A 293 6.58 18.56 4.23
N TYR A 294 7.57 19.12 4.91
CA TYR A 294 7.51 20.46 5.50
C TYR A 294 7.43 21.55 4.43
N ARG A 295 8.19 21.44 3.33
CA ARG A 295 8.05 22.35 2.18
C ARG A 295 6.64 22.31 1.60
N CYS A 296 6.07 21.12 1.40
CA CYS A 296 4.69 20.95 0.94
C CYS A 296 3.68 21.57 1.94
N TRP A 297 3.92 21.38 3.25
CA TRP A 297 3.09 21.93 4.32
C TRP A 297 3.06 23.47 4.30
N LEU A 298 4.24 24.10 4.23
CA LEU A 298 4.37 25.56 4.17
C LEU A 298 3.75 26.15 2.91
N GLN A 299 3.87 25.45 1.78
CA GLN A 299 3.33 25.90 0.49
C GLN A 299 1.83 25.66 0.35
N LYS A 300 1.19 25.00 1.34
CA LYS A 300 -0.20 24.55 1.24
C LYS A 300 -0.42 23.74 -0.04
N ASP A 301 0.49 22.81 -0.30
CA ASP A 301 0.45 21.96 -1.48
C ASP A 301 -0.90 21.23 -1.58
N GLU A 302 -1.50 21.27 -2.77
CA GLU A 302 -2.85 20.75 -2.98
C GLU A 302 -2.91 19.23 -2.76
N GLU A 303 -1.89 18.49 -3.17
CA GLU A 303 -1.85 17.03 -3.01
C GLU A 303 -1.79 16.63 -1.54
N LEU A 304 -1.04 17.39 -0.74
CA LEU A 304 -0.94 17.20 0.70
C LEU A 304 -2.26 17.53 1.41
N ILE A 305 -2.86 18.67 1.12
CA ILE A 305 -4.06 19.16 1.85
C ILE A 305 -5.32 18.38 1.46
N MET A 306 -5.47 18.01 0.19
CA MET A 306 -6.67 17.32 -0.30
C MET A 306 -6.74 15.85 0.14
N ASP A 307 -5.65 15.27 0.62
CA ASP A 307 -5.63 13.93 1.19
C ASP A 307 -5.54 13.98 2.72
N THR A 308 -6.67 13.80 3.40
CA THR A 308 -6.77 13.92 4.86
C THR A 308 -5.82 12.97 5.61
N SER A 309 -5.63 11.74 5.12
CA SER A 309 -4.69 10.77 5.71
C SER A 309 -3.25 11.31 5.66
N THR A 310 -2.82 11.74 4.47
CA THR A 310 -1.47 12.30 4.25
C THR A 310 -1.27 13.57 5.07
N CYS A 311 -2.26 14.45 5.11
CA CYS A 311 -2.22 15.68 5.89
C CYS A 311 -2.05 15.40 7.39
N ALA A 312 -2.87 14.52 7.96
CA ALA A 312 -2.78 14.13 9.37
C ALA A 312 -1.46 13.44 9.71
N MET A 313 -0.98 12.55 8.84
CA MET A 313 0.30 11.86 9.02
C MET A 313 1.49 12.83 8.92
N ALA A 314 1.48 13.73 7.94
CA ALA A 314 2.50 14.77 7.78
C ALA A 314 2.55 15.67 9.02
N PHE A 315 1.40 16.17 9.48
CA PHE A 315 1.31 16.96 10.70
C PHE A 315 1.95 16.26 11.89
N ARG A 316 1.55 14.99 12.13
CA ARG A 316 2.05 14.21 13.26
C ARG A 316 3.56 14.01 13.18
N LEU A 317 4.07 13.53 12.06
CA LEU A 317 5.49 13.20 11.90
C LEU A 317 6.36 14.47 11.93
N LEU A 318 5.93 15.56 11.29
CA LEU A 318 6.61 16.85 11.34
C LEU A 318 6.69 17.38 12.77
N ARG A 319 5.56 17.39 13.49
CA ARG A 319 5.52 17.86 14.87
C ARG A 319 6.38 17.01 15.81
N MET A 320 6.32 15.69 15.70
CA MET A 320 7.14 14.77 16.50
C MET A 320 8.65 14.94 16.24
N ASN A 321 9.02 15.44 15.07
CA ASN A 321 10.41 15.69 14.67
C ASN A 321 10.83 17.17 14.83
N GLY A 322 10.04 17.98 15.56
CA GLY A 322 10.42 19.35 15.95
C GLY A 322 10.20 20.42 14.88
N TYR A 323 9.46 20.13 13.81
CA TYR A 323 9.07 21.14 12.83
C TYR A 323 7.91 21.99 13.36
N ASP A 324 7.91 23.27 12.97
CA ASP A 324 6.87 24.23 13.36
C ASP A 324 5.62 24.08 12.47
N VAL A 325 4.66 23.28 12.93
CA VAL A 325 3.37 23.07 12.26
C VAL A 325 2.23 23.43 13.19
N SER A 326 1.29 24.26 12.74
CA SER A 326 0.10 24.67 13.53
C SER A 326 -1.03 23.65 13.38
N SER A 327 -1.79 23.41 14.46
CA SER A 327 -3.02 22.61 14.39
C SER A 327 -4.14 23.35 13.67
N ASP A 328 -4.05 24.67 13.51
CA ASP A 328 -5.00 25.48 12.72
C ASP A 328 -5.17 24.96 11.29
N ASP A 329 -4.11 24.37 10.72
CA ASP A 329 -4.11 23.78 9.39
C ASP A 329 -4.98 22.52 9.29
N LEU A 330 -5.34 21.90 10.42
CA LEU A 330 -6.27 20.77 10.52
C LEU A 330 -7.71 21.21 10.81
N SER A 331 -8.00 22.52 10.85
CA SER A 331 -9.35 23.05 11.12
C SER A 331 -10.43 22.48 10.19
N HIS A 332 -10.09 22.17 8.94
CA HIS A 332 -11.00 21.55 7.95
C HIS A 332 -11.51 20.15 8.36
N VAL A 333 -10.84 19.48 9.29
CA VAL A 333 -11.20 18.15 9.84
C VAL A 333 -11.44 18.16 11.35
N ALA A 334 -11.57 19.35 11.95
CA ALA A 334 -11.80 19.52 13.38
C ALA A 334 -13.11 18.84 13.84
N GLU A 335 -14.13 18.86 12.98
CA GLU A 335 -15.47 18.35 13.30
C GLU A 335 -15.77 17.02 12.61
N ALA A 336 -16.50 16.15 13.31
CA ALA A 336 -16.93 14.88 12.74
C ALA A 336 -17.74 15.09 11.46
N SER A 337 -18.62 16.11 11.43
CA SER A 337 -19.49 16.39 10.30
C SER A 337 -18.71 16.71 9.02
N THR A 338 -17.56 17.38 9.10
CA THR A 338 -16.75 17.69 7.92
C THR A 338 -16.05 16.44 7.39
N PHE A 339 -15.61 15.54 8.28
CA PHE A 339 -15.10 14.23 7.87
C PHE A 339 -16.18 13.38 7.20
N HIS A 340 -17.37 13.27 7.79
CA HIS A 340 -18.48 12.51 7.19
C HIS A 340 -18.92 13.10 5.84
N ASP A 341 -18.85 14.43 5.67
CA ASP A 341 -19.10 15.11 4.39
C ASP A 341 -17.85 15.23 3.48
N SER A 342 -16.87 14.34 3.63
CA SER A 342 -15.70 14.24 2.75
C SER A 342 -15.75 12.97 1.91
N LEU A 343 -14.90 12.87 0.87
CA LEU A 343 -14.75 11.62 0.14
C LEU A 343 -14.40 10.46 1.10
N GLN A 344 -13.40 10.65 1.96
CA GLN A 344 -12.93 9.64 2.91
C GLN A 344 -14.02 9.17 3.90
N GLY A 345 -14.91 10.09 4.30
CA GLY A 345 -16.08 9.75 5.12
C GLY A 345 -17.04 8.80 4.42
N TYR A 346 -17.35 9.07 3.14
CA TYR A 346 -18.18 8.21 2.31
C TYR A 346 -17.51 6.87 1.94
N LEU A 347 -16.18 6.83 1.92
CA LEU A 347 -15.40 5.61 1.74
C LEU A 347 -15.32 4.75 3.00
N ASP A 348 -15.87 5.22 4.12
CA ASP A 348 -15.75 4.58 5.43
C ASP A 348 -14.28 4.33 5.85
N ASP A 349 -13.38 5.25 5.48
CA ASP A 349 -11.94 5.04 5.63
C ASP A 349 -11.46 5.08 7.08
N THR A 350 -11.45 3.91 7.71
CA THR A 350 -10.99 3.72 9.09
C THR A 350 -9.50 4.00 9.30
N LYS A 351 -8.66 3.92 8.25
CA LYS A 351 -7.23 4.23 8.34
C LYS A 351 -7.02 5.73 8.49
N THR A 352 -7.76 6.54 7.72
CA THR A 352 -7.75 8.01 7.87
C THR A 352 -8.19 8.41 9.28
N VAL A 353 -9.26 7.80 9.82
CA VAL A 353 -9.73 8.07 11.20
C VAL A 353 -8.66 7.73 12.24
N LEU A 354 -7.96 6.60 12.06
CA LEU A 354 -6.86 6.20 12.94
C LEU A 354 -5.68 7.18 12.89
N GLU A 355 -5.31 7.67 11.70
CA GLU A 355 -4.23 8.66 11.60
C GLU A 355 -4.61 10.02 12.20
N LEU A 356 -5.87 10.46 12.04
CA LEU A 356 -6.38 11.66 12.72
C LEU A 356 -6.34 11.52 14.25
N TYR A 357 -6.76 10.36 14.77
CA TYR A 357 -6.66 10.07 16.20
C TYR A 357 -5.22 10.14 16.70
N LYS A 358 -4.26 9.55 15.98
CA LYS A 358 -2.84 9.60 16.33
C LYS A 358 -2.30 11.04 16.27
N ALA A 359 -2.66 11.81 15.24
CA ALA A 359 -2.27 13.21 15.08
C ALA A 359 -2.80 14.08 16.24
N SER A 360 -4.01 13.80 16.72
CA SER A 360 -4.59 14.44 17.90
C SER A 360 -3.73 14.28 19.17
N LYS A 361 -2.95 13.19 19.28
CA LYS A 361 -2.18 12.92 20.50
C LYS A 361 -0.89 13.73 20.62
N VAL A 362 -0.43 14.35 19.54
CA VAL A 362 0.78 15.20 19.56
C VAL A 362 0.45 16.66 19.86
N SER A 363 -0.50 16.90 20.77
CA SER A 363 -0.82 18.25 21.24
C SER A 363 0.31 18.81 22.10
N LEU A 364 0.63 20.09 21.90
CA LEU A 364 1.66 20.83 22.66
C LEU A 364 1.07 21.67 23.79
N SER A 365 -0.25 21.83 23.84
CA SER A 365 -0.92 22.67 24.83
C SER A 365 -2.23 22.05 25.29
N GLU A 366 -2.62 22.32 26.53
CA GLU A 366 -3.91 21.90 27.10
C GLU A 366 -5.11 22.62 26.45
N ASN A 367 -4.88 23.61 25.58
CA ASN A 367 -5.93 24.42 24.95
C ASN A 367 -5.95 24.26 23.41
N ASP A 368 -5.43 23.16 22.86
CA ASP A 368 -5.45 22.89 21.42
C ASP A 368 -6.82 22.32 21.01
N VAL A 369 -7.84 23.19 20.98
CA VAL A 369 -9.25 22.85 20.74
C VAL A 369 -9.44 22.02 19.47
N ILE A 370 -8.65 22.28 18.43
CA ILE A 370 -8.74 21.54 17.16
C ILE A 370 -8.33 20.08 17.38
N LEU A 371 -7.18 19.83 18.02
CA LEU A 371 -6.73 18.47 18.29
C LEU A 371 -7.60 17.75 19.33
N ASP A 372 -8.17 18.49 20.28
CA ASP A 372 -9.11 17.95 21.26
C ASP A 372 -10.39 17.46 20.57
N ASN A 373 -10.97 18.28 19.69
CA ASN A 373 -12.15 17.89 18.91
C ASN A 373 -11.84 16.69 18.01
N ILE A 374 -10.72 16.73 17.27
CA ILE A 374 -10.26 15.60 16.43
C ILE A 374 -10.14 14.34 17.27
N GLY A 375 -9.46 14.41 18.41
CA GLY A 375 -9.23 13.27 19.29
C GLY A 375 -10.52 12.69 19.86
N TYR A 376 -11.48 13.54 20.21
CA TYR A 376 -12.77 13.14 20.73
C TYR A 376 -13.59 12.38 19.69
N TRP A 377 -13.83 12.97 18.52
CA TRP A 377 -14.71 12.34 17.54
C TRP A 377 -14.06 11.12 16.89
N SER A 378 -12.77 11.19 16.54
CA SER A 378 -12.08 10.06 15.92
C SER A 378 -11.95 8.89 16.88
N GLY A 379 -11.66 9.15 18.15
CA GLY A 379 -11.59 8.14 19.20
C GLY A 379 -12.93 7.43 19.43
N ASN A 380 -14.04 8.16 19.42
CA ASN A 380 -15.38 7.57 19.54
C ASN A 380 -15.73 6.71 18.32
N LEU A 381 -15.47 7.22 17.11
CA LEU A 381 -15.72 6.47 15.87
C LEU A 381 -14.90 5.18 15.79
N LEU A 382 -13.65 5.20 16.25
CA LEU A 382 -12.81 3.99 16.32
C LEU A 382 -13.31 2.97 17.34
N LYS A 383 -13.85 3.42 18.49
CA LYS A 383 -14.46 2.53 19.49
C LYS A 383 -15.70 1.84 18.93
N ASP A 384 -16.51 2.56 18.17
CA ASP A 384 -17.73 1.99 17.58
C ASP A 384 -17.41 0.95 16.48
N LYS A 385 -16.31 1.15 15.74
CA LYS A 385 -15.92 0.31 14.60
C LYS A 385 -15.03 -0.89 14.94
N MET A 386 -14.56 -1.06 16.19
CA MET A 386 -13.63 -2.09 16.69
C MET A 386 -13.31 -3.26 15.71
N CYS A 387 -12.33 -3.04 14.81
CA CYS A 387 -11.97 -4.02 13.76
C CYS A 387 -10.56 -4.62 13.88
N SER A 388 -9.72 -4.22 14.85
CA SER A 388 -8.41 -4.87 15.06
C SER A 388 -7.80 -4.67 16.45
N LYS A 389 -6.95 -5.61 16.86
CA LYS A 389 -6.19 -5.58 18.13
C LYS A 389 -5.16 -4.43 18.18
N ALA A 390 -4.61 -4.01 17.02
CA ALA A 390 -3.68 -2.89 16.92
C ALA A 390 -4.37 -1.53 17.18
N MET A 391 -5.64 -1.39 16.75
CA MET A 391 -6.45 -0.21 17.09
C MET A 391 -6.79 -0.16 18.58
N ASP A 392 -7.09 -1.31 19.18
CA ASP A 392 -7.36 -1.42 20.63
C ASP A 392 -6.13 -1.00 21.48
N ASP A 393 -4.94 -1.39 21.05
CA ASP A 393 -3.69 -1.00 21.72
C ASP A 393 -3.39 0.51 21.61
N ALA A 394 -3.59 1.11 20.43
CA ALA A 394 -3.39 2.54 20.21
C ALA A 394 -4.37 3.41 21.03
N LEU A 395 -5.57 2.88 21.34
CA LEU A 395 -6.55 3.53 22.21
C LEU A 395 -6.20 3.39 23.70
N LYS A 396 -5.54 2.29 24.09
CA LYS A 396 -5.20 1.98 25.50
C LYS A 396 -3.92 2.62 25.99
N PHE A 397 -2.91 2.73 25.12
CA PHE A 397 -1.58 3.21 25.51
C PHE A 397 -1.19 4.41 24.64
N PRO A 398 -1.23 5.65 25.18
CA PRO A 398 -0.66 6.81 24.51
C PRO A 398 0.85 6.60 24.26
N PHE A 399 1.38 7.15 23.17
CA PHE A 399 2.80 7.01 22.79
C PHE A 399 3.79 7.50 23.86
N TYR A 400 3.37 8.39 24.76
CA TYR A 400 4.19 8.89 25.87
C TYR A 400 4.17 7.99 27.12
N ALA A 401 3.32 6.96 27.14
CA ALA A 401 3.16 6.03 28.26
C ALA A 401 3.67 4.61 27.93
N THR A 402 4.25 4.41 26.75
CA THR A 402 4.83 3.13 26.31
C THR A 402 6.34 3.09 26.52
N LEU A 403 6.83 1.93 26.96
CA LEU A 403 8.27 1.63 26.92
C LEU A 403 8.66 1.39 25.46
N GLU A 404 9.51 2.26 24.92
CA GLU A 404 9.93 2.27 23.51
C GLU A 404 10.32 0.88 22.99
N ARG A 405 11.17 0.15 23.73
CA ARG A 405 11.58 -1.22 23.36
C ARG A 405 10.43 -2.24 23.36
N LEU A 406 9.47 -2.10 24.27
CA LEU A 406 8.29 -2.98 24.34
C LEU A 406 7.36 -2.71 23.14
N GLU A 407 7.20 -1.43 22.79
CA GLU A 407 6.43 -1.00 21.63
C GLU A 407 7.06 -1.50 20.33
N HIS A 408 8.37 -1.31 20.14
CA HIS A 408 9.09 -1.86 19.00
C HIS A 408 8.89 -3.37 18.87
N LYS A 409 9.04 -4.12 19.98
CA LYS A 409 8.81 -5.57 19.98
C LYS A 409 7.41 -5.91 19.50
N ARG A 410 6.39 -5.27 20.07
CA ARG A 410 4.98 -5.51 19.74
C ARG A 410 4.69 -5.21 18.27
N ASN A 411 5.22 -4.09 17.76
CA ASN A 411 5.06 -3.69 16.37
C ASN A 411 5.77 -4.65 15.40
N ILE A 412 6.92 -5.22 15.79
CA ILE A 412 7.62 -6.26 15.02
C ILE A 412 6.81 -7.58 15.01
N GLU A 413 6.22 -7.97 16.14
CA GLU A 413 5.42 -9.20 16.26
C GLU A 413 4.09 -9.12 15.51
N HIS A 414 3.49 -7.94 15.46
CA HIS A 414 2.22 -7.67 14.76
C HIS A 414 2.40 -6.99 13.40
N PHE A 415 3.62 -7.01 12.85
CA PHE A 415 3.94 -6.31 11.63
C PHE A 415 3.18 -6.89 10.43
N ASP A 416 2.35 -6.08 9.80
CA ASP A 416 1.64 -6.48 8.60
C ASP A 416 2.56 -6.42 7.37
N THR A 417 3.15 -7.57 7.04
CA THR A 417 3.99 -7.73 5.84
C THR A 417 3.22 -7.63 4.52
N ARG A 418 1.88 -7.62 4.54
CA ARG A 418 1.02 -7.53 3.36
C ARG A 418 0.53 -6.12 3.12
N GLY A 419 0.31 -5.33 4.17
CA GLY A 419 0.15 -3.87 4.17
C GLY A 419 -0.68 -3.33 3.00
N SER A 420 -1.78 -4.02 2.64
CA SER A 420 -2.54 -3.65 1.45
C SER A 420 -3.50 -2.51 1.75
N LEU A 421 -3.57 -1.57 0.80
CA LEU A 421 -4.60 -0.55 0.74
C LEU A 421 -5.60 -1.00 -0.31
N ILE A 422 -6.84 -1.25 0.10
CA ILE A 422 -7.94 -1.52 -0.81
C ILE A 422 -8.57 -0.18 -1.14
N LEU A 423 -8.25 0.36 -2.33
CA LEU A 423 -8.99 1.46 -2.94
C LEU A 423 -9.91 0.88 -4.01
N LYS A 424 -9.83 1.36 -5.26
CA LYS A 424 -10.51 0.73 -6.41
C LYS A 424 -9.96 -0.65 -6.74
N THR A 425 -8.67 -0.85 -6.49
CA THR A 425 -8.02 -2.15 -6.51
C THR A 425 -7.16 -2.30 -5.27
N GLU A 426 -6.93 -3.56 -4.86
CA GLU A 426 -5.98 -3.86 -3.82
C GLU A 426 -4.56 -3.58 -4.36
N TYR A 427 -3.81 -2.74 -3.67
CA TYR A 427 -2.39 -2.57 -3.94
C TYR A 427 -1.59 -2.67 -2.66
N SER A 428 -0.44 -3.33 -2.74
CA SER A 428 0.57 -3.34 -1.70
C SER A 428 1.77 -2.55 -2.22
N PRO A 429 1.99 -1.31 -1.74
CA PRO A 429 3.13 -0.52 -2.18
C PRO A 429 4.47 -1.01 -1.62
N TYR A 430 4.48 -2.08 -0.80
CA TYR A 430 5.63 -2.42 0.03
C TYR A 430 6.27 -3.77 -0.27
N GLY A 431 7.11 -3.83 -1.32
CA GLY A 431 8.23 -4.78 -1.31
C GLY A 431 9.16 -4.55 -0.10
N ALA A 432 9.21 -3.29 0.38
CA ALA A 432 10.00 -2.81 1.53
C ALA A 432 9.60 -3.41 2.87
N SER A 433 8.32 -3.74 3.03
CA SER A 433 7.75 -4.19 4.30
C SER A 433 8.46 -5.46 4.80
N ARG A 434 8.77 -6.40 3.89
CA ARG A 434 9.53 -7.60 4.23
C ARG A 434 10.99 -7.33 4.62
N ASP A 435 11.68 -6.45 3.90
CA ASP A 435 13.07 -6.11 4.20
C ASP A 435 13.19 -5.33 5.52
N MET A 436 12.27 -4.38 5.77
CA MET A 436 12.16 -3.64 7.04
C MET A 436 11.91 -4.58 8.21
N HIS A 437 10.94 -5.50 8.06
CA HIS A 437 10.62 -6.51 9.08
C HIS A 437 11.82 -7.40 9.38
N ALA A 438 12.47 -7.95 8.34
CA ALA A 438 13.64 -8.80 8.49
C ALA A 438 14.77 -8.09 9.22
N LEU A 439 15.08 -6.84 8.84
CA LEU A 439 16.11 -6.05 9.52
C LEU A 439 15.72 -5.77 10.98
N ALA A 440 14.46 -5.42 11.25
CA ALA A 440 13.98 -5.13 12.59
C ALA A 440 14.08 -6.35 13.53
N VAL A 441 13.66 -7.54 13.06
CA VAL A 441 13.79 -8.79 13.83
C VAL A 441 15.26 -9.06 14.19
N GLU A 442 16.16 -8.90 13.23
CA GLU A 442 17.59 -9.18 13.45
C GLU A 442 18.23 -8.16 14.39
N VAL A 443 17.96 -6.87 14.21
CA VAL A 443 18.47 -5.78 15.07
C VAL A 443 17.94 -5.92 16.49
N PHE A 444 16.64 -6.23 16.64
CA PHE A 444 16.03 -6.43 17.93
C PHE A 444 16.64 -7.62 18.67
N SER A 445 16.77 -8.76 18.00
CA SER A 445 17.36 -9.98 18.57
C SER A 445 18.82 -9.77 18.97
N PHE A 446 19.59 -9.07 18.15
CA PHE A 446 20.98 -8.72 18.46
C PHE A 446 21.07 -7.81 19.68
N SER A 447 20.26 -6.74 19.74
CA SER A 447 20.22 -5.84 20.91
C SER A 447 19.84 -6.62 22.18
N GLN A 448 18.85 -7.51 22.09
CA GLN A 448 18.42 -8.34 23.21
C GLN A 448 19.52 -9.27 23.72
N SER A 449 20.33 -9.85 22.84
CA SER A 449 21.48 -10.66 23.23
C SER A 449 22.49 -9.85 24.06
N ILE A 450 22.77 -8.60 23.65
CA ILE A 450 23.66 -7.71 24.41
C ILE A 450 23.08 -7.44 25.80
N TYR A 451 21.79 -7.11 25.90
CA TYR A 451 21.14 -6.85 27.19
C TYR A 451 21.11 -8.08 28.11
N GLN A 452 20.97 -9.28 27.55
CA GLN A 452 21.06 -10.52 28.33
C GLN A 452 22.48 -10.75 28.87
N ASP A 453 23.51 -10.40 28.08
CA ASP A 453 24.90 -10.47 28.52
C ASP A 453 25.15 -9.47 29.64
N GLU A 454 24.73 -8.21 29.47
CA GLU A 454 24.83 -7.15 30.47
C GLU A 454 24.11 -7.51 31.78
N LEU A 455 22.89 -8.05 31.70
CA LEU A 455 22.14 -8.50 32.86
C LEU A 455 22.89 -9.63 33.61
N ARG A 456 23.43 -10.61 32.88
CA ARG A 456 24.25 -11.67 33.48
C ARG A 456 25.52 -11.14 34.14
N HIS A 457 26.06 -10.01 33.66
CA HIS A 457 27.17 -9.34 34.31
C HIS A 457 26.71 -8.65 35.59
N LEU A 458 25.60 -7.90 35.57
CA LEU A 458 25.04 -7.24 36.75
C LEU A 458 24.65 -8.23 37.85
N ASP A 459 24.07 -9.37 37.51
CA ASP A 459 23.69 -10.43 38.44
C ASP A 459 24.89 -11.09 39.14
N ARG A 460 26.12 -10.89 38.65
CA ARG A 460 27.35 -11.32 39.33
C ARG A 460 27.85 -10.31 40.36
N TYR A 461 27.32 -9.08 40.33
CA TYR A 461 27.67 -7.99 41.23
C TYR A 461 26.58 -7.72 42.29
N SER A 462 25.37 -8.24 42.12
CA SER A 462 24.31 -8.31 43.14
C SER A 462 24.42 -9.58 43.99
#